data_AF-S0FSE4-F1
#
_entry.id   AF-S0FSE4-F1
#
_cell.length_a   1.000
_cell.length_b   1.000
_cell.length_c   1.000
_cell.angle_alpha   90.00
_cell.angle_beta   90.00
_cell.angle_gamma   90.00
#
_symmetry.space_group_name_H-M   'P 1'
#
loop_
_entity.id
_entity.type
_entity.pdbx_description
1 polymer ?
#
loop_
_entity_poly.entity_id
_entity_poly.type
_entity_poly.pdbx_seq_one_letter_code
_entity_poly.pdbx_strand_id
1 'polypeptide(L)'
;MKLIEWEVNEDSYQEQILIPEAQRQLAAREGISTENKQTVAARIQNLTTGETYTARLAITGNRQLYLPVEIQKMLQGAGRIRIQLL
;
A
#
# COMPACT_ATOMS: atom_id res chain seq x y z
N MET A 1 15.16 -2.01 -10.88
CA MET A 1 13.91 -1.52 -10.29
C MET A 1 14.24 -0.73 -9.04
N LYS A 2 13.82 0.54 -8.98
CA LYS A 2 13.94 1.33 -7.74
C LYS A 2 12.93 0.85 -6.72
N LEU A 3 13.33 0.87 -5.44
CA LEU A 3 12.43 0.52 -4.35
C LEU A 3 11.38 1.62 -4.18
N ILE A 4 10.10 1.29 -4.37
CA ILE A 4 8.98 2.21 -4.16
C ILE A 4 8.29 1.79 -2.86
N GLU A 5 8.70 2.40 -1.76
CA GLU A 5 8.11 2.11 -0.45
C GLU A 5 7.83 3.39 0.36
N TRP A 6 6.91 3.27 1.29
CA TRP A 6 6.61 4.29 2.29
C TRP A 6 6.01 3.66 3.55
N GLU A 7 6.06 4.41 4.65
CA GLU A 7 5.47 4.01 5.91
C GLU A 7 4.21 4.83 6.19
N VAL A 8 3.25 4.19 6.85
CA VAL A 8 1.98 4.80 7.26
C VAL A 8 1.77 4.48 8.73
N ASN A 9 1.43 5.49 9.53
CA ASN A 9 0.91 5.23 10.86
C ASN A 9 -0.53 4.75 10.71
N GLU A 10 -0.77 3.50 11.08
CA GLU A 10 -2.07 2.85 11.00
C GLU A 10 -2.47 2.32 12.38
N ASP A 11 -3.11 3.20 13.15
CA ASP A 11 -3.69 2.90 14.46
C ASP A 11 -5.21 2.64 14.37
N SER A 12 -5.84 2.95 13.24
CA SER A 12 -7.27 2.81 13.02
C SER A 12 -7.51 2.14 11.67
N TYR A 13 -8.59 1.37 11.56
CA TYR A 13 -8.97 0.71 10.32
C TYR A 13 -9.13 1.73 9.17
N GLN A 14 -8.28 1.67 8.15
CA GLN A 14 -8.50 2.34 6.88
C GLN A 14 -8.69 1.30 5.75
N GLU A 15 -9.79 1.45 5.02
CA GLU A 15 -10.04 0.66 3.80
C GLU A 15 -9.15 1.08 2.64
N GLN A 16 -8.52 2.25 2.75
CA GLN A 16 -7.83 2.91 1.66
C GLN A 16 -6.60 3.63 2.16
N ILE A 17 -5.45 3.37 1.56
CA ILE A 17 -4.20 4.07 1.90
C ILE A 17 -3.74 4.93 0.74
N LEU A 18 -3.47 6.20 1.01
CA LEU A 18 -2.94 7.12 0.02
C LEU A 18 -1.56 6.68 -0.47
N ILE A 19 -1.37 6.64 -1.79
CA ILE A 19 -0.05 6.53 -2.41
C ILE A 19 0.51 7.96 -2.53
N PRO A 20 1.56 8.33 -1.78
CA PRO A 20 2.06 9.69 -1.81
C PRO A 20 2.60 10.06 -3.19
N GLU A 21 2.59 11.34 -3.52
CA GLU A 21 2.93 11.81 -4.86
C GLU A 21 4.34 11.39 -5.30
N ALA A 22 5.32 11.45 -4.39
CA ALA A 22 6.69 11.03 -4.70
C ALA A 22 6.75 9.56 -5.15
N GLN A 23 6.03 8.67 -4.46
CA GLN A 23 5.93 7.25 -4.79
C GLN A 23 5.18 7.04 -6.11
N ARG A 24 4.15 7.83 -6.41
CA ARG A 24 3.45 7.78 -7.71
C ARG A 24 4.36 8.20 -8.86
N GLN A 25 5.16 9.25 -8.67
CA GLN A 25 6.14 9.68 -9.67
C GLN A 25 7.24 8.63 -9.88
N LEU A 26 7.72 7.99 -8.80
CA LEU A 26 8.66 6.88 -8.89
C LEU A 26 8.06 5.68 -9.62
N ALA A 27 6.82 5.29 -9.27
CA ALA A 27 6.08 4.22 -9.94
C ALA A 27 5.94 4.49 -11.43
N ALA A 28 5.56 5.71 -11.83
CA ALA A 28 5.43 6.08 -13.23
C ALA A 28 6.76 5.97 -14.00
N ARG A 29 7.89 6.33 -13.37
CA ARG A 29 9.24 6.19 -13.98
C ARG A 29 9.64 4.72 -14.19
N GLU A 30 9.14 3.83 -13.35
CA GLU A 30 9.36 2.38 -13.46
C GLU A 30 8.27 1.69 -14.32
N GLY A 31 7.35 2.46 -14.92
CA GLY A 31 6.28 1.94 -15.79
C GLY A 31 5.06 1.38 -15.05
N ILE A 32 4.96 1.60 -13.73
CA ILE A 32 3.83 1.20 -12.90
C ILE A 32 2.79 2.32 -12.90
N SER A 33 1.63 2.04 -13.49
CA SER A 33 0.52 3.00 -13.49
C SER A 33 -0.16 3.05 -12.12
N THR A 34 -0.31 4.26 -11.58
CA THR A 34 -1.03 4.52 -10.32
C THR A 34 -2.38 5.20 -10.53
N GLU A 35 -2.98 4.96 -11.70
CA GLU A 35 -4.27 5.52 -12.13
C GLU A 35 -5.47 4.68 -11.65
N ASN A 36 -6.66 5.27 -11.69
CA ASN A 36 -7.90 4.62 -11.28
C ASN A 36 -8.14 3.28 -12.01
N LYS A 37 -8.70 2.29 -11.31
CA LYS A 37 -9.02 0.94 -11.81
C LYS A 37 -7.81 0.10 -12.23
N GLN A 38 -6.59 0.60 -12.05
CA GLN A 38 -5.40 -0.23 -12.17
C GLN A 38 -5.22 -1.10 -10.93
N THR A 39 -4.49 -2.20 -11.09
CA THR A 39 -4.05 -3.03 -9.97
C THR A 39 -2.54 -3.07 -9.93
N VAL A 40 -1.96 -2.90 -8.75
CA VAL A 40 -0.52 -2.95 -8.55
C VAL A 40 -0.17 -4.07 -7.58
N ALA A 41 0.94 -4.77 -7.83
CA ALA A 41 1.47 -5.71 -6.86
C ALA A 41 2.03 -4.90 -5.68
N ALA A 42 1.49 -5.14 -4.48
CA ALA A 42 1.88 -4.45 -3.27
C ALA A 42 2.19 -5.46 -2.17
N ARG A 43 3.25 -5.15 -1.41
CA ARG A 43 3.57 -5.81 -0.16
C ARG A 43 3.29 -4.85 0.98
N ILE A 44 2.54 -5.30 1.97
CA ILE A 44 2.23 -4.59 3.20
C ILE A 44 2.87 -5.36 4.34
N GLN A 45 3.66 -4.69 5.16
CA GLN A 45 4.32 -5.26 6.33
C GLN A 45 3.87 -4.52 7.58
N ASN A 46 3.37 -5.27 8.56
CA ASN A 46 3.19 -4.75 9.91
C ASN A 46 4.57 -4.66 10.58
N LEU A 47 5.00 -3.45 10.93
CA LEU A 47 6.32 -3.22 11.51
C LEU A 47 6.41 -3.62 13.00
N THR A 48 5.27 -3.82 13.65
CA THR A 48 5.17 -4.26 15.05
C THR A 48 5.17 -5.77 15.16
N THR A 49 4.37 -6.49 14.36
CA THR A 49 4.27 -7.96 14.41
C THR A 49 5.24 -8.66 13.45
N GLY A 50 5.74 -7.95 12.44
CA GLY A 50 6.56 -8.53 11.37
C GLY A 50 5.77 -9.30 10.30
N GLU A 51 4.44 -9.40 10.45
CA GLU A 51 3.58 -10.05 9.47
C GLU A 51 3.61 -9.32 8.13
N THR A 52 3.55 -10.10 7.05
CA THR A 52 3.56 -9.55 5.69
C THR A 52 2.42 -10.10 4.87
N TYR A 53 1.78 -9.22 4.15
CA TYR A 53 0.75 -9.53 3.17
C TYR A 53 1.20 -9.04 1.79
N THR A 54 1.08 -9.89 0.78
CA THR A 54 1.44 -9.54 -0.61
C THR A 54 0.28 -9.90 -1.52
N ALA A 55 -0.25 -8.92 -2.24
CA ALA A 55 -1.33 -9.13 -3.20
C ALA A 55 -1.32 -8.08 -4.30
N ARG A 56 -2.14 -8.29 -5.33
CA ARG A 56 -2.49 -7.23 -6.26
C ARG A 56 -3.63 -6.41 -5.67
N LEU A 57 -3.37 -5.14 -5.42
CA LEU A 57 -4.33 -4.22 -4.83
C LEU A 57 -4.84 -3.24 -5.89
N ALA A 58 -6.13 -2.96 -5.84
CA ALA A 58 -6.76 -1.99 -6.74
C ALA A 58 -6.40 -0.56 -6.31
N ILE A 59 -6.24 0.32 -7.30
CA ILE A 59 -6.03 1.75 -7.10
C ILE A 59 -7.35 2.47 -7.34
N THR A 60 -7.80 3.21 -6.33
CA THR A 60 -9.05 3.98 -6.37
C THR A 60 -8.88 5.28 -7.17
N GLY A 61 -9.99 5.94 -7.52
CA GLY A 61 -9.99 7.23 -8.21
C GLY A 61 -9.25 8.34 -7.47
N ASN A 62 -9.05 8.18 -6.16
CA ASN A 62 -8.33 9.12 -5.30
C ASN A 62 -6.84 8.78 -5.17
N ARG A 63 -6.31 7.87 -6.00
CA ARG A 63 -4.91 7.41 -5.95
C ARG A 63 -4.55 6.74 -4.62
N GLN A 64 -5.51 5.98 -4.08
CA GLN A 64 -5.34 5.18 -2.86
C GLN A 64 -5.30 3.70 -3.21
N LEU A 65 -4.54 2.91 -2.47
CA LEU A 65 -4.61 1.46 -2.49
C LEU A 65 -5.82 1.01 -1.69
N TYR A 66 -6.68 0.21 -2.31
CA TYR A 66 -7.76 -0.47 -1.61
C TYR A 66 -7.20 -1.65 -0.80
N LEU A 67 -7.52 -1.66 0.49
CA LEU A 67 -7.14 -2.72 1.41
C LEU A 67 -8.29 -3.71 1.59
N PRO A 68 -8.09 -5.00 1.27
CA PRO A 68 -9.14 -6.00 1.42
C PRO A 68 -9.42 -6.32 2.90
N VAL A 69 -10.63 -6.82 3.17
CA VAL A 69 -11.07 -7.16 4.54
C VAL A 69 -10.18 -8.20 5.23
N GLU A 70 -9.56 -9.10 4.45
CA GLU A 70 -8.71 -10.17 4.97
C GLU A 70 -7.49 -9.67 5.74
N ILE A 71 -6.95 -8.49 5.40
CA ILE A 71 -5.76 -7.95 6.05
C ILE A 71 -6.08 -7.11 7.27
N GLN A 72 -7.35 -6.83 7.54
CA GLN A 72 -7.76 -5.95 8.63
C GLN A 72 -7.23 -6.43 9.99
N LYS A 73 -7.25 -7.74 10.24
CA LYS A 73 -6.70 -8.32 11.49
C LYS A 73 -5.21 -8.07 11.64
N MET A 74 -4.46 -8.09 10.54
CA MET A 74 -3.03 -7.80 10.51
C MET A 74 -2.75 -6.31 10.75
N LEU A 75 -3.65 -5.43 10.29
CA LEU A 75 -3.50 -3.98 10.44
C LEU A 75 -4.00 -3.46 11.79
N GLN A 76 -4.92 -4.16 12.44
CA GLN A 76 -5.52 -3.74 13.70
C GLN A 76 -4.46 -3.67 14.80
N GLY A 77 -4.25 -2.47 15.35
CA GLY A 77 -3.22 -2.24 16.37
C GLY A 77 -1.78 -2.35 15.85
N ALA A 78 -1.58 -2.31 14.53
CA ALA A 78 -0.24 -2.33 13.93
C ALA A 78 0.57 -1.10 14.35
N GLY A 79 -0.08 0.06 14.48
CA GLY A 79 0.55 1.35 14.76
C GLY A 79 1.34 1.87 13.56
N ARG A 80 2.22 1.05 12.98
CA ARG A 80 2.97 1.35 11.76
C ARG A 80 2.98 0.18 10.79
N ILE A 81 2.75 0.52 9.53
CA ILE A 81 2.87 -0.40 8.41
C ILE A 81 3.79 0.18 7.34
N ARG A 82 4.47 -0.71 6.63
CA ARG A 82 5.27 -0.36 5.45
C ARG A 82 4.59 -0.93 4.22
N ILE A 83 4.45 -0.10 3.20
CA ILE A 83 3.90 -0.48 1.91
C ILE A 83 4.99 -0.36 0.86
N GLN A 84 5.11 -1.40 0.04
CA GLN A 84 6.06 -1.49 -1.06
C GLN A 84 5.29 -1.86 -2.33
N LEU A 85 5.48 -1.09 -3.41
CA LEU A 85 5.03 -1.49 -4.75
C LEU A 85 6.13 -2.32 -5.43
N LEU A 86 5.70 -3.41 -6.09
CA LEU A 86 6.56 -4.38 -6.76
C LEU A 86 6.52 -4.22 -8.28
#